data_AF-A0A9D1TPS9-F1
#
_entry.id   AF-A0A9D1TPS9-F1
#
_cell.length_a   1.000
_cell.length_b   1.000
_cell.length_c   1.000
_cell.angle_alpha   90.00
_cell.angle_beta   90.00
_cell.angle_gamma   90.00
#
_symmetry.space_group_name_H-M   'P 1'
#
loop_
_entity.id
_entity.type
_entity.pdbx_description
1 polymer ?
#
loop_
_entity_poly.entity_id
_entity_poly.type
_entity_poly.pdbx_seq_one_letter_code
_entity_poly.pdbx_strand_id
1 'polypeptide(L)'
;AVARALTATNTQTASWSQLFRPPYLIRTIVSYSMFCAALVFTYVVMVYSPIIFSNKGFSSSVAVLCSGIMMFIGVFSGIVCGHFIEKYGRKRMYILFATLAAVFGLSLAYIDNRYVFLGVGLVFAFCGCALFSICKLYIAEQYPTVLRGKGAGCGEAVSRIFGGVLSAYILSFFLDIGSVNIVFWYMATCYMVAVVLLAVWGRETMGRSVDDTGNSES
;
A
#
# COMPACT_ATOMS: atom_id res chain seq x y z
N ALA A 1 19.76 5.62 47.62
CA ALA A 1 19.95 6.50 46.46
C ALA A 1 19.19 6.07 45.19
N VAL A 2 18.48 4.93 45.18
CA VAL A 2 17.80 4.40 43.96
C VAL A 2 16.37 4.92 43.77
N ALA A 3 15.79 5.61 44.75
CA ALA A 3 14.38 6.03 44.74
C ALA A 3 14.08 7.40 44.08
N ARG A 4 15.06 8.07 43.45
CA ARG A 4 14.87 9.42 42.84
C ARG A 4 14.89 9.44 41.31
N ALA A 5 15.02 8.28 40.65
CA ALA A 5 15.10 8.20 39.17
C ALA A 5 13.74 7.94 38.48
N LEU A 6 12.62 7.98 39.23
CA LEU A 6 11.27 8.01 38.65
C LEU A 6 10.80 9.46 38.50
N THR A 7 11.67 10.33 38.00
CA THR A 7 11.27 11.63 37.46
C THR A 7 10.25 11.35 36.37
N ALA A 8 9.01 11.74 36.64
CA ALA A 8 7.86 11.59 35.76
C ALA A 8 8.27 11.71 34.29
N THR A 9 8.26 10.58 33.57
CA THR A 9 8.25 10.60 32.11
C THR A 9 6.96 11.32 31.76
N ASN A 10 7.07 12.62 31.49
CA ASN A 10 6.00 13.46 31.06
C ASN A 10 5.42 12.79 29.82
N THR A 11 4.35 12.02 29.99
CA THR A 11 3.59 11.43 28.89
C THR A 11 2.93 12.61 28.22
N GLN A 12 3.71 13.34 27.41
CA GLN A 12 3.19 14.33 26.49
C GLN A 12 2.16 13.59 25.65
N THR A 13 0.89 13.81 25.97
CA THR A 13 -0.23 13.26 25.25
C THR A 13 -0.24 13.95 23.89
N ALA A 14 0.46 13.35 22.93
CA ALA A 14 0.64 13.94 21.62
C ALA A 14 -0.74 14.26 21.01
N SER A 15 -0.99 15.52 20.68
CA SER A 15 -2.31 15.99 20.25
C SER A 15 -2.59 15.55 18.81
N TRP A 16 -3.82 15.13 18.52
CA TRP A 16 -4.24 14.71 17.17
C TRP A 16 -3.97 15.78 16.10
N SER A 17 -4.00 17.06 16.50
CA SER A 17 -3.72 18.20 15.62
C SER A 17 -2.26 18.25 15.15
N GLN A 18 -1.31 17.63 15.86
CA GLN A 18 0.10 17.63 15.47
C GLN A 18 0.36 16.83 14.18
N LEU A 19 -0.50 15.86 13.85
CA LEU A 19 -0.39 15.07 12.62
C LEU A 19 -0.67 15.91 11.37
N PHE A 20 -1.56 16.90 11.49
CA PHE A 20 -2.00 17.75 10.39
C PHE A 20 -1.27 19.10 10.35
N ARG A 21 -0.20 19.27 11.15
CA ARG A 21 0.62 20.48 11.15
C ARG A 21 1.98 20.21 10.49
N PRO A 22 2.60 21.23 9.86
CA PRO A 22 4.01 21.13 9.47
C PRO A 22 4.87 20.80 10.71
N PRO A 23 5.89 19.92 10.61
CA PRO A 23 6.44 19.28 9.40
C PRO A 23 5.81 17.92 9.03
N TYR A 24 4.83 17.42 9.79
CA TYR A 24 4.27 16.06 9.62
C TYR A 24 3.20 15.96 8.53
N LEU A 25 2.56 17.06 8.15
CA LEU A 25 1.46 17.05 7.16
C LEU A 25 1.85 16.39 5.82
N ILE A 26 2.97 16.79 5.22
CA ILE A 26 3.43 16.23 3.93
C ILE A 26 3.76 14.75 4.06
N ARG A 27 4.42 14.38 5.18
CA ARG A 27 4.76 13.00 5.53
C ARG A 27 3.49 12.13 5.63
N THR A 28 2.45 12.66 6.27
CA THR A 28 1.16 12.00 6.42
C THR A 28 0.45 11.83 5.07
N ILE A 29 0.38 12.87 4.24
CA ILE A 29 -0.23 12.80 2.91
C ILE A 29 0.45 11.74 2.03
N VAL A 30 1.79 11.74 1.97
CA VAL A 30 2.55 10.75 1.18
C VAL A 30 2.26 9.33 1.68
N SER A 31 2.41 9.09 2.99
CA SER A 31 2.18 7.75 3.56
C SER A 31 0.74 7.25 3.38
N TYR A 32 -0.25 8.13 3.48
CA TYR A 32 -1.65 7.76 3.29
C TYR A 32 -1.96 7.49 1.83
N SER A 33 -1.36 8.25 0.90
CA SER A 33 -1.51 7.97 -0.54
C SER A 33 -0.96 6.60 -0.91
N MET A 34 0.20 6.22 -0.34
CA MET A 34 0.80 4.91 -0.57
C MET A 34 -0.09 3.79 -0.04
N PHE A 35 -0.65 3.98 1.15
CA PHE A 35 -1.49 2.99 1.80
C PHE A 35 -2.87 2.87 1.13
N CYS A 36 -3.44 3.98 0.68
CA CYS A 36 -4.65 4.03 -0.13
C CYS A 36 -4.48 3.22 -1.42
N ALA A 37 -3.41 3.47 -2.19
CA ALA A 37 -3.13 2.71 -3.42
C ALA A 37 -2.95 1.20 -3.17
N ALA A 38 -2.30 0.82 -2.06
CA ALA A 38 -2.17 -0.58 -1.68
C ALA A 38 -3.53 -1.22 -1.32
N LEU A 39 -4.43 -0.48 -0.65
CA LEU A 39 -5.77 -0.97 -0.34
C LEU A 39 -6.64 -1.13 -1.58
N VAL A 40 -6.57 -0.19 -2.55
CA VAL A 40 -7.30 -0.32 -3.83
C VAL A 40 -7.03 -1.69 -4.45
N PHE A 41 -5.76 -2.08 -4.54
CA PHE A 41 -5.36 -3.38 -5.06
C PHE A 41 -5.91 -4.54 -4.24
N THR A 42 -5.80 -4.49 -2.91
CA THR A 42 -6.31 -5.56 -2.05
C THR A 42 -7.81 -5.79 -2.26
N TYR A 43 -8.60 -4.71 -2.35
CA TYR A 43 -10.03 -4.82 -2.62
C TYR A 43 -10.33 -5.32 -4.03
N VAL A 44 -9.58 -4.86 -5.05
CA VAL A 44 -9.74 -5.36 -6.43
C VAL A 44 -9.48 -6.86 -6.49
N VAL A 45 -8.37 -7.34 -5.92
CA VAL A 45 -8.02 -8.76 -5.98
C VAL A 45 -8.95 -9.60 -5.11
N MET A 46 -9.39 -9.10 -3.95
CA MET A 46 -10.27 -9.85 -3.06
C MET A 46 -11.70 -9.98 -3.60
N VAL A 47 -12.26 -8.89 -4.16
CA VAL A 47 -13.68 -8.85 -4.55
C VAL A 47 -13.87 -9.16 -6.04
N TYR A 48 -12.99 -8.66 -6.91
CA TYR A 48 -13.24 -8.62 -8.35
C TYR A 48 -12.37 -9.58 -9.16
N SER A 49 -11.28 -10.10 -8.60
CA SER A 49 -10.45 -11.12 -9.26
C SER A 49 -11.27 -12.31 -9.78
N PRO A 50 -12.19 -12.92 -8.99
CA PRO A 50 -12.98 -14.05 -9.49
C PRO A 50 -13.88 -13.66 -10.67
N ILE A 51 -14.44 -12.44 -10.66
CA ILE A 51 -15.27 -11.91 -11.74
C ILE A 51 -14.43 -11.70 -13.01
N ILE A 52 -13.23 -11.13 -12.88
CA ILE A 52 -12.30 -10.91 -13.98
C ILE A 52 -11.88 -12.25 -14.62
N PHE A 53 -11.56 -13.27 -13.81
CA PHE A 53 -11.23 -14.59 -14.32
C PHE A 53 -12.43 -15.27 -14.98
N SER A 54 -13.63 -15.14 -14.41
CA SER A 54 -14.87 -15.66 -15.02
C SER A 54 -15.13 -15.05 -16.40
N ASN A 55 -14.97 -13.72 -16.52
CA ASN A 55 -15.08 -13.00 -17.81
C ASN A 55 -14.03 -13.44 -18.84
N LYS A 56 -12.86 -13.91 -18.40
CA LYS A 56 -11.82 -14.49 -19.27
C LYS A 56 -12.05 -15.98 -19.61
N GLY A 57 -13.20 -16.55 -19.22
CA GLY A 57 -13.62 -17.90 -19.60
C GLY A 57 -13.19 -19.00 -18.62
N PHE A 58 -12.77 -18.65 -17.40
CA PHE A 58 -12.55 -19.65 -16.34
C PHE A 58 -13.89 -20.05 -15.70
N SER A 59 -14.02 -21.34 -15.35
CA SER A 59 -15.14 -21.78 -14.50
C SER A 59 -15.08 -21.10 -13.13
N SER A 60 -16.23 -20.81 -12.51
CA SER A 60 -16.33 -20.12 -11.22
C SER A 60 -15.45 -20.76 -10.14
N SER A 61 -15.39 -22.09 -10.08
CA SER A 61 -14.54 -22.81 -9.11
C SER A 61 -13.05 -22.55 -9.34
N VAL A 62 -12.62 -22.50 -10.61
CA VAL A 62 -11.22 -22.23 -10.97
C VAL A 62 -10.88 -20.76 -10.76
N ALA A 63 -11.80 -19.84 -11.06
CA ALA A 63 -11.62 -18.41 -10.82
C ALA A 63 -11.38 -18.07 -9.34
N VAL A 64 -12.12 -18.72 -8.43
CA VAL A 64 -11.91 -18.59 -6.98
C VAL A 64 -10.56 -19.18 -6.58
N LEU A 65 -10.20 -20.36 -7.10
CA LEU A 65 -8.88 -20.97 -6.84
C LEU A 65 -7.73 -20.07 -7.31
N CYS A 66 -7.79 -19.52 -8.53
CA CYS A 66 -6.79 -18.60 -9.07
C CYS A 66 -6.65 -17.34 -8.19
N SER A 67 -7.78 -16.78 -7.73
CA SER A 67 -7.78 -15.63 -6.82
C SER A 67 -7.15 -15.97 -5.46
N GLY A 68 -7.42 -17.18 -4.94
CA GLY A 68 -6.77 -17.70 -3.74
C GLY A 68 -5.25 -17.87 -3.91
N ILE A 69 -4.81 -18.40 -5.05
CA ILE A 69 -3.37 -18.55 -5.37
C ILE A 69 -2.69 -17.18 -5.45
N MET A 70 -3.34 -16.18 -6.05
CA MET A 70 -2.83 -14.80 -6.08
C MET A 70 -2.65 -14.23 -4.66
N MET A 71 -3.58 -14.47 -3.74
CA MET A 71 -3.43 -14.06 -2.35
C MET A 71 -2.33 -14.84 -1.61
N PHE A 72 -2.21 -16.14 -1.89
CA PHE A 72 -1.16 -16.98 -1.31
C PHE A 72 0.25 -16.52 -1.73
N ILE A 73 0.42 -16.07 -2.97
CA ILE A 73 1.69 -15.48 -3.43
C ILE A 73 2.05 -14.21 -2.65
N GLY A 74 1.04 -13.52 -2.09
CA GLY A 74 1.24 -12.37 -1.22
C GLY A 74 2.03 -12.70 0.05
N VAL A 75 1.92 -13.92 0.57
CA VAL A 75 2.71 -14.39 1.73
C VAL A 75 4.20 -14.43 1.37
N PHE A 76 4.53 -15.03 0.22
CA PHE A 76 5.91 -15.06 -0.28
C PHE A 76 6.44 -13.66 -0.59
N SER A 77 5.59 -12.81 -1.17
CA SER A 77 5.90 -11.41 -1.44
C SER A 77 6.30 -10.68 -0.16
N GLY A 78 5.58 -10.87 0.95
CA GLY A 78 5.92 -10.28 2.24
C GLY A 78 7.31 -10.67 2.75
N ILE A 79 7.67 -11.95 2.65
CA ILE A 79 8.98 -12.47 3.10
C ILE A 79 10.12 -11.90 2.24
N VAL A 80 9.98 -11.98 0.91
CA VAL A 80 10.99 -11.47 -0.02
C VAL A 80 11.13 -9.96 0.15
N CYS A 81 10.00 -9.24 0.18
CA CYS A 81 10.02 -7.80 0.31
C CYS A 81 10.65 -7.35 1.63
N GLY A 82 10.35 -8.02 2.75
CA GLY A 82 11.00 -7.74 4.05
C GLY A 82 12.52 -7.76 3.96
N HIS A 83 13.10 -8.80 3.36
CA HIS A 83 14.56 -8.89 3.16
C HIS A 83 15.13 -7.78 2.26
N PHE A 84 14.44 -7.46 1.16
CA PHE A 84 14.93 -6.46 0.20
C PHE A 84 14.77 -5.02 0.71
N ILE A 85 13.72 -4.71 1.48
CA ILE A 85 13.50 -3.39 2.06
C ILE A 85 14.63 -3.00 3.02
N GLU A 86 15.13 -3.97 3.80
CA GLU A 86 16.25 -3.75 4.71
C GLU A 86 17.56 -3.44 3.98
N LYS A 87 17.75 -3.95 2.77
CA LYS A 87 18.98 -3.76 1.99
C LYS A 87 18.96 -2.51 1.11
N TYR A 88 17.82 -2.19 0.50
CA TYR A 88 17.74 -1.18 -0.56
C TYR A 88 16.94 0.08 -0.17
N GLY A 89 16.26 0.06 0.97
CA GLY A 89 15.45 1.18 1.46
C GLY A 89 13.97 1.07 1.08
N ARG A 90 13.14 1.75 1.86
CA ARG A 90 11.66 1.68 1.78
C ARG A 90 11.17 2.47 0.58
N LYS A 91 11.73 3.67 0.34
CA LYS A 91 11.30 4.56 -0.76
C LYS A 91 11.58 3.92 -2.12
N ARG A 92 12.81 3.43 -2.32
CA ARG A 92 13.23 2.83 -3.59
C ARG A 92 12.44 1.55 -3.90
N MET A 93 12.24 0.71 -2.89
CA MET A 93 11.45 -0.52 -3.06
C MET A 93 9.99 -0.24 -3.38
N TYR A 94 9.36 0.74 -2.71
CA TYR A 94 7.99 1.11 -3.05
C TYR A 94 7.87 1.58 -4.50
N ILE A 95 8.76 2.48 -4.94
CA ILE A 95 8.74 2.99 -6.32
C ILE A 95 8.89 1.85 -7.33
N LEU A 96 9.84 0.93 -7.09
CA LEU A 96 10.07 -0.23 -7.95
C LEU A 96 8.82 -1.12 -8.04
N PHE A 97 8.31 -1.59 -6.92
CA PHE A 97 7.16 -2.51 -6.89
C PHE A 97 5.88 -1.86 -7.39
N ALA A 98 5.65 -0.56 -7.12
CA ALA A 98 4.47 0.15 -7.59
C ALA A 98 4.51 0.38 -9.09
N THR A 99 5.69 0.70 -9.64
CA THR A 99 5.87 0.85 -11.09
C THR A 99 5.69 -0.50 -11.79
N LEU A 100 6.27 -1.57 -11.25
CA LEU A 100 6.07 -2.92 -11.78
C LEU A 100 4.60 -3.34 -11.71
N ALA A 101 3.92 -3.10 -10.60
CA ALA A 101 2.49 -3.37 -10.45
C ALA A 101 1.65 -2.59 -11.48
N ALA A 102 1.97 -1.31 -11.73
CA ALA A 102 1.28 -0.51 -12.75
C ALA A 102 1.49 -1.09 -14.16
N VAL A 103 2.73 -1.45 -14.52
CA VAL A 103 3.07 -2.02 -15.84
C VAL A 103 2.41 -3.38 -16.06
N PHE A 104 2.52 -4.30 -15.11
CA PHE A 104 1.90 -5.61 -15.21
C PHE A 104 0.38 -5.52 -15.14
N GLY A 105 -0.16 -4.62 -14.32
CA GLY A 105 -1.59 -4.32 -14.25
C GLY A 105 -2.15 -3.86 -15.60
N LEU A 106 -1.50 -2.89 -16.24
CA LEU A 106 -1.88 -2.44 -17.58
C LEU A 106 -1.74 -3.55 -18.63
N SER A 107 -0.68 -4.36 -18.53
CA SER A 107 -0.46 -5.48 -19.46
C SER A 107 -1.64 -6.47 -19.43
N LEU A 108 -2.24 -6.72 -18.26
CA LEU A 108 -3.41 -7.60 -18.11
C LEU A 108 -4.64 -7.12 -18.89
N ALA A 109 -4.77 -5.82 -19.18
CA ALA A 109 -5.85 -5.28 -19.98
C ALA A 109 -5.80 -5.72 -21.46
N TYR A 110 -4.63 -6.11 -21.96
CA TYR A 110 -4.39 -6.44 -23.37
C TYR A 110 -4.09 -7.92 -23.61
N ILE A 111 -4.08 -8.75 -22.56
CA ILE A 111 -3.79 -10.18 -22.67
C ILE A 111 -5.09 -10.97 -22.85
N ASP A 112 -5.22 -11.65 -24.00
CA ASP A 112 -6.35 -12.53 -24.29
C ASP A 112 -6.09 -14.00 -23.94
N ASN A 113 -4.82 -14.43 -23.94
CA ASN A 113 -4.47 -15.80 -23.59
C ASN A 113 -4.60 -16.04 -22.08
N ARG A 114 -5.50 -16.95 -21.68
CA ARG A 114 -5.78 -17.29 -20.27
C ARG A 114 -4.57 -17.72 -19.44
N TYR A 115 -3.61 -18.45 -20.04
CA TYR A 115 -2.43 -18.95 -19.32
C TYR A 115 -1.41 -17.83 -19.10
N VAL A 116 -1.23 -16.97 -20.11
CA VAL A 116 -0.38 -15.78 -20.00
C VAL A 116 -0.99 -14.79 -19.01
N PHE A 117 -2.32 -14.63 -19.02
CA PHE A 117 -3.04 -13.78 -18.09
C PHE A 117 -2.82 -14.23 -16.64
N LEU A 118 -2.89 -15.54 -16.38
CA LEU A 118 -2.62 -16.09 -15.06
C LEU A 118 -1.16 -15.84 -14.63
N GLY A 119 -0.19 -16.11 -15.51
CA GLY A 119 1.22 -15.89 -15.21
C GLY A 119 1.55 -14.43 -14.87
N VAL A 120 1.06 -13.49 -15.69
CA VAL A 120 1.23 -12.05 -15.44
C VAL A 120 0.43 -11.62 -14.20
N GLY A 121 -0.75 -12.19 -13.98
CA GLY A 121 -1.59 -11.94 -12.80
C GLY A 121 -0.89 -12.31 -11.49
N LEU A 122 -0.11 -13.40 -11.47
CA LEU A 122 0.69 -13.79 -10.31
C LEU A 122 1.81 -12.79 -10.02
N VAL A 123 2.50 -12.29 -11.04
CA VAL A 123 3.55 -11.25 -10.87
C VAL A 123 2.94 -9.92 -10.42
N PHE A 124 1.80 -9.55 -10.99
CA PHE A 124 1.02 -8.39 -10.56
C PHE A 124 0.59 -8.53 -9.09
N ALA A 125 0.08 -9.70 -8.69
CA ALA A 125 -0.32 -9.96 -7.32
C ALA A 125 0.87 -9.89 -6.35
N PHE A 126 2.00 -10.47 -6.74
CA PHE A 126 3.24 -10.40 -5.98
C PHE A 126 3.67 -8.95 -5.72
N CYS A 127 3.68 -8.10 -6.76
CA CYS A 127 4.04 -6.69 -6.62
C CYS A 127 3.03 -5.91 -5.77
N GLY A 128 1.72 -6.12 -6.00
CA GLY A 128 0.68 -5.42 -5.24
C GLY A 128 0.68 -5.77 -3.74
N CYS A 129 0.88 -7.05 -3.40
CA CYS A 129 1.00 -7.48 -2.00
C CYS A 129 2.26 -6.94 -1.31
N ALA A 130 3.39 -6.81 -2.02
CA ALA A 130 4.62 -6.23 -1.48
C ALA A 130 4.39 -4.80 -0.98
N LEU A 131 3.62 -4.02 -1.73
CA LEU A 131 3.35 -2.61 -1.42
C LEU A 131 2.65 -2.44 -0.09
N PHE A 132 1.72 -3.33 0.26
CA PHE A 132 1.02 -3.27 1.54
C PHE A 132 1.98 -3.40 2.73
N SER A 133 2.96 -4.32 2.63
CA SER A 133 4.01 -4.50 3.63
C SER A 133 4.92 -3.29 3.73
N ILE A 134 5.36 -2.73 2.59
CA ILE A 134 6.23 -1.54 2.55
C ILE A 134 5.54 -0.34 3.20
N CYS A 135 4.27 -0.09 2.88
CA CYS A 135 3.52 1.04 3.42
C CYS A 135 3.41 0.99 4.94
N LYS A 136 3.10 -0.19 5.50
CA LYS A 136 2.95 -0.35 6.96
C LYS A 136 4.26 -0.10 7.69
N LEU A 137 5.37 -0.58 7.14
CA LEU A 137 6.69 -0.33 7.70
C LEU A 137 7.07 1.16 7.58
N TYR A 138 6.83 1.77 6.42
CA TYR A 138 7.10 3.19 6.19
C TYR A 138 6.32 4.09 7.16
N ILE A 139 5.04 3.79 7.40
CA ILE A 139 4.21 4.50 8.40
C ILE A 139 4.80 4.33 9.81
N ALA A 140 5.21 3.12 10.19
CA ALA A 140 5.76 2.87 11.52
C ALA A 140 7.07 3.62 11.78
N GLU A 141 7.92 3.77 10.76
CA GLU A 141 9.24 4.41 10.86
C GLU A 141 9.17 5.94 10.80
N GLN A 142 8.17 6.51 10.12
CA GLN A 142 8.09 7.94 9.88
C GLN A 142 7.60 8.76 11.10
N TYR A 143 6.89 8.12 12.03
CA TYR A 143 6.32 8.78 13.21
C TYR A 143 7.08 8.44 14.49
N PRO A 144 7.26 9.42 15.41
CA PRO A 144 7.81 9.15 16.72
C PRO A 144 6.88 8.23 17.51
N THR A 145 7.42 7.46 18.45
CA THR A 145 6.71 6.43 19.22
C THR A 145 5.38 6.92 19.79
N VAL A 146 5.32 8.17 20.24
CA VAL A 146 4.14 8.81 20.84
C VAL A 146 3.01 9.09 19.84
N LEU A 147 3.34 9.33 18.56
CA LEU A 147 2.37 9.62 17.49
C LEU A 147 2.12 8.44 16.56
N ARG A 148 2.97 7.41 16.58
CA ARG A 148 2.94 6.26 15.67
C ARG A 148 1.57 5.57 15.64
N GLY A 149 1.01 5.28 16.81
CA GLY A 149 -0.31 4.63 16.90
C GLY A 149 -1.43 5.46 16.27
N LYS A 150 -1.41 6.78 16.50
CA LYS A 150 -2.42 7.71 15.94
C LYS A 150 -2.27 7.88 14.43
N GLY A 151 -1.04 8.02 13.94
CA GLY A 151 -0.75 8.12 12.52
C GLY A 151 -1.10 6.85 11.75
N ALA A 152 -0.78 5.67 12.30
CA ALA A 152 -1.15 4.39 11.70
C ALA A 152 -2.67 4.18 11.67
N GLY A 153 -3.36 4.43 12.79
CA GLY A 153 -4.81 4.27 12.87
C GLY A 153 -5.58 5.23 11.97
N CYS A 154 -5.18 6.51 11.93
CA CYS A 154 -5.79 7.49 11.05
C CYS A 154 -5.51 7.17 9.58
N GLY A 155 -4.29 6.74 9.23
CA GLY A 155 -3.94 6.31 7.88
C GLY A 155 -4.74 5.11 7.41
N GLU A 156 -4.96 4.14 8.30
CA GLU A 156 -5.81 2.98 8.03
C GLU A 156 -7.26 3.41 7.78
N ALA A 157 -7.83 4.27 8.63
CA ALA A 157 -9.20 4.73 8.49
C ALA A 157 -9.42 5.51 7.18
N VAL A 158 -8.55 6.48 6.89
CA VAL A 158 -8.60 7.27 5.64
C VAL A 158 -8.48 6.35 4.44
N SER A 159 -7.50 5.45 4.44
CA SER A 159 -7.25 4.57 3.30
C SER A 159 -8.36 3.53 3.10
N ARG A 160 -9.09 3.11 4.15
CA ARG A 160 -10.29 2.27 3.99
C ARG A 160 -11.45 3.02 3.37
N ILE A 161 -11.64 4.30 3.70
CA ILE A 161 -12.69 5.11 3.10
C ILE A 161 -12.39 5.34 1.62
N PHE A 162 -11.19 5.83 1.29
CA PHE A 162 -10.82 6.18 -0.09
C PHE A 162 -10.41 4.96 -0.93
N GLY A 163 -9.50 4.15 -0.43
CA GLY A 163 -8.93 2.99 -1.12
C GLY A 163 -9.78 1.72 -1.03
N GLY A 164 -10.69 1.63 -0.06
CA GLY A 164 -11.63 0.52 0.09
C GLY A 164 -13.01 0.85 -0.45
N VAL A 165 -13.78 1.62 0.33
CA VAL A 165 -15.21 1.87 0.07
C VAL A 165 -15.42 2.64 -1.24
N LEU A 166 -14.85 3.84 -1.37
CA LEU A 166 -14.98 4.67 -2.58
C LEU A 166 -14.47 3.93 -3.82
N SER A 167 -13.32 3.27 -3.69
CA SER A 167 -12.73 2.52 -4.80
C SER A 167 -13.58 1.32 -5.22
N ALA A 168 -14.23 0.61 -4.29
CA ALA A 168 -15.15 -0.47 -4.62
C ALA A 168 -16.39 0.04 -5.37
N TYR A 169 -16.97 1.18 -4.97
CA TYR A 169 -18.09 1.78 -5.71
C TYR A 169 -17.69 2.21 -7.13
N ILE A 170 -16.54 2.88 -7.27
CA ILE A 170 -15.98 3.28 -8.57
C ILE A 170 -15.74 2.04 -9.45
N LEU A 171 -15.22 0.96 -8.86
CA LEU A 171 -14.93 -0.27 -9.55
C LEU A 171 -16.20 -1.00 -10.01
N SER A 172 -17.22 -1.13 -9.16
CA SER A 172 -18.52 -1.68 -9.56
C SER A 172 -19.11 -0.90 -10.74
N PHE A 173 -19.06 0.44 -10.69
CA PHE A 173 -19.52 1.29 -11.78
C PHE A 173 -18.78 1.03 -13.10
N PHE A 174 -17.45 0.85 -13.08
CA PHE A 174 -16.69 0.52 -14.29
C PHE A 174 -17.00 -0.86 -14.86
N LEU A 175 -17.34 -1.82 -14.02
CA LEU A 175 -17.74 -3.15 -14.47
C LEU A 175 -19.14 -3.15 -15.10
N ASP A 176 -20.06 -2.31 -14.60
CA ASP A 176 -21.40 -2.15 -15.19
C ASP A 176 -21.35 -1.52 -16.60
N ILE A 177 -20.36 -0.65 -16.85
CA ILE A 177 -20.09 -0.09 -18.19
C ILE A 177 -19.51 -1.17 -19.15
N GLY A 178 -19.15 -2.34 -18.63
CA GLY A 178 -18.72 -3.50 -19.41
C GLY A 178 -17.23 -3.53 -19.77
N SER A 179 -16.40 -2.65 -19.20
CA SER A 179 -14.97 -2.58 -19.54
C SER A 179 -14.07 -2.88 -18.36
N VAL A 180 -13.70 -4.17 -18.24
CA VAL A 180 -12.69 -4.66 -17.28
C VAL A 180 -11.35 -3.94 -17.43
N ASN A 181 -11.05 -3.45 -18.64
CA ASN A 181 -9.80 -2.74 -18.92
C ASN A 181 -9.68 -1.43 -18.14
N ILE A 182 -10.78 -0.73 -17.89
CA ILE A 182 -10.80 0.54 -17.14
C ILE A 182 -10.32 0.31 -15.70
N VAL A 183 -10.59 -0.87 -15.13
CA VAL A 183 -10.14 -1.25 -13.77
C VAL A 183 -8.62 -1.26 -13.67
N PHE A 184 -7.95 -1.83 -14.66
CA PHE A 184 -6.49 -1.89 -14.70
C PHE A 184 -5.87 -0.50 -14.88
N TRP A 185 -6.48 0.36 -15.72
CA TRP A 185 -6.07 1.75 -15.87
C TRP A 185 -6.26 2.57 -14.58
N TYR A 186 -7.37 2.36 -13.87
CA TYR A 186 -7.63 2.99 -12.58
C TYR A 186 -6.55 2.62 -11.56
N MET A 187 -6.27 1.32 -11.39
CA MET A 187 -5.22 0.86 -10.46
C MET A 187 -3.84 1.42 -10.82
N ALA A 188 -3.47 1.38 -12.10
CA ALA A 188 -2.20 1.94 -12.56
C ALA A 188 -2.10 3.43 -12.25
N THR A 189 -3.18 4.19 -12.44
CA THR A 189 -3.23 5.62 -12.12
C THR A 189 -3.04 5.86 -10.62
N CYS A 190 -3.73 5.10 -9.75
CA CYS A 190 -3.56 5.20 -8.30
C CYS A 190 -2.11 4.93 -7.86
N TYR A 191 -1.46 3.90 -8.43
CA TYR A 191 -0.06 3.62 -8.15
C TYR A 191 0.88 4.72 -8.62
N MET A 192 0.68 5.23 -9.84
CA MET A 192 1.53 6.29 -10.38
C MET A 192 1.41 7.58 -9.58
N VAL A 193 0.21 7.94 -9.11
CA VAL A 193 0.02 9.08 -8.20
C VAL A 193 0.79 8.87 -6.90
N ALA A 194 0.68 7.70 -6.27
CA ALA A 194 1.43 7.39 -5.05
C ALA A 194 2.95 7.42 -5.27
N VAL A 195 3.43 6.90 -6.41
CA VAL A 195 4.84 6.95 -6.80
C VAL A 195 5.33 8.38 -6.97
N VAL A 196 4.59 9.24 -7.66
CA VAL A 196 4.95 10.65 -7.86
C VAL A 196 5.01 11.39 -6.52
N LEU A 197 4.00 11.20 -5.67
CA LEU A 197 3.97 11.82 -4.34
C LEU A 197 5.17 11.39 -3.49
N LEU A 198 5.49 10.09 -3.49
CA LEU A 198 6.64 9.57 -2.77
C LEU A 198 7.97 10.00 -3.39
N ALA A 199 8.08 10.08 -4.71
CA ALA A 199 9.30 10.51 -5.39
C ALA A 199 9.66 11.96 -5.05
N VAL A 200 8.68 12.87 -5.13
CA VAL A 200 8.85 14.32 -4.92
C VAL A 200 8.99 14.67 -3.44
N TRP A 201 8.10 14.16 -2.58
CA TRP A 201 8.00 14.60 -1.17
C TRP A 201 8.39 13.52 -0.15
N GLY A 202 8.52 12.26 -0.58
CA GLY A 202 8.88 11.16 0.31
C GLY A 202 10.34 11.20 0.74
N ARG A 203 10.58 10.89 2.02
CA ARG A 203 11.93 10.75 2.59
C ARG A 203 12.27 9.27 2.72
N GLU A 204 13.54 8.91 2.56
CA GLU A 204 13.99 7.54 2.87
C GLU A 204 14.05 7.37 4.39
N THR A 205 13.42 6.31 4.90
CA THR A 205 13.31 6.01 6.34
C THR A 205 14.37 5.00 6.81
N MET A 206 15.03 4.31 5.89
CA MET A 206 16.08 3.34 6.22
C MET A 206 17.25 3.98 6.98
N GLY A 207 17.59 3.40 8.14
CA GLY A 207 18.80 3.73 8.91
C GLY A 207 18.72 5.02 9.72
N ARG A 208 17.55 5.65 9.84
CA ARG A 208 17.36 6.83 10.70
C ARG A 208 16.77 6.40 12.05
N SER A 209 17.33 6.93 13.14
CA SER A 209 16.76 6.69 14.46
C SER A 209 15.37 7.34 14.53
N VAL A 210 14.44 6.65 15.19
CA VAL A 210 13.07 7.15 15.41
C VAL A 210 13.12 8.48 16.20
N ASP A 211 14.15 8.66 17.03
CA ASP A 211 14.34 9.83 17.89
C ASP A 211 14.94 11.04 17.15
N ASP A 212 15.83 10.86 16.17
CA ASP A 212 16.34 11.97 15.31
C ASP A 212 15.23 12.60 14.45
N THR A 213 14.19 11.81 14.16
CA THR A 213 13.03 12.26 13.40
C THR A 213 12.14 13.19 14.23
N GLY A 214 12.23 13.13 15.56
CA GLY A 214 11.54 14.00 16.53
C GLY A 214 12.41 15.12 17.10
N ASN A 215 13.73 14.95 17.21
CA ASN A 215 14.65 15.89 17.88
C ASN A 215 15.37 16.89 16.95
N SER A 216 15.26 16.77 15.63
CA SER A 216 15.94 17.71 14.71
C SER A 216 15.29 19.10 14.64
N GLU A 217 14.20 19.36 15.38
CA GLU A 217 13.47 20.63 15.33
C GLU A 217 12.89 21.04 16.70
N SER A 218 13.64 20.83 17.79
CA SER A 218 13.46 21.60 19.04
C SER A 218 14.34 22.83 19.05
#